data_AF-A0A950VFR5-F1
#
_entry.id   AF-A0A950VFR5-F1
#
_cell.length_a   1.000
_cell.length_b   1.000
_cell.length_c   1.000
_cell.angle_alpha   90.00
_cell.angle_beta   90.00
_cell.angle_gamma   90.00
#
_symmetry.space_group_name_H-M   'P 1'
#
loop_
_entity.id
_entity.type
_entity.pdbx_description
1 polymer ?
#
loop_
_entity_poly.entity_id
_entity_poly.type
_entity_poly.pdbx_seq_one_letter_code
_entity_poly.pdbx_strand_id
1 'polypeptide(L)'
;GVNVFAAETDAEARRLFSSLRQAFVNLRRGRPGKLPPPGDDLDADLDPYARAMLARSLACSVVGGPETVRRGLQEFAASTGADELMVTAQIFDHAARRRSFAILADVHGQVAAAA
;
A
#
# COMPACT_ATOMS: atom_id res chain seq x y z
N GLY A 1 -3.87 -11.91 1.88
CA GLY A 1 -2.67 -11.06 1.80
C GLY A 1 -3.10 -9.60 1.82
N VAL A 2 -2.24 -8.73 2.35
CA VAL A 2 -2.49 -7.28 2.50
C VAL A 2 -1.41 -6.49 1.78
N ASN A 3 -1.79 -5.42 1.10
CA ASN A 3 -0.81 -4.48 0.55
C ASN A 3 -0.31 -3.58 1.67
N VAL A 4 1.00 -3.42 1.82
CA VAL A 4 1.58 -2.45 2.75
C VAL A 4 2.55 -1.55 2.02
N PHE A 5 2.31 -0.25 2.10
CA PHE A 5 3.16 0.80 1.57
C PHE A 5 3.53 1.72 2.73
N ALA A 6 4.70 1.49 3.31
CA ALA A 6 5.22 2.23 4.44
C ALA A 6 6.32 3.19 3.98
N ALA A 7 6.26 4.42 4.46
CA ALA A 7 7.31 5.42 4.25
C ALA A 7 7.51 6.23 5.54
N GLU A 8 8.39 7.21 5.52
CA GLU A 8 8.62 8.08 6.69
C GLU A 8 7.41 9.00 6.96
N THR A 9 6.61 9.27 5.94
CA THR A 9 5.38 10.07 6.04
C THR A 9 4.23 9.44 5.27
N ASP A 10 3.00 9.80 5.65
CA ASP A 10 1.79 9.41 4.93
C ASP A 10 1.79 9.88 3.47
N ALA A 11 2.33 11.07 3.21
CA ALA A 11 2.38 11.65 1.87
C ALA A 11 3.28 10.82 0.95
N GLU A 12 4.49 10.47 1.42
CA GLU A 12 5.41 9.63 0.64
C GLU A 12 4.84 8.23 0.42
N ALA A 13 4.21 7.64 1.44
CA ALA A 13 3.57 6.33 1.29
C ALA A 13 2.47 6.34 0.21
N ARG A 14 1.63 7.39 0.17
CA ARG A 14 0.60 7.57 -0.88
C ARG A 14 1.23 7.75 -2.26
N ARG A 15 2.34 8.50 -2.34
CA ARG A 15 3.10 8.68 -3.57
C ARG A 15 3.64 7.35 -4.09
N LEU A 16 4.29 6.55 -3.25
CA LEU A 16 4.77 5.21 -3.63
C LEU A 16 3.62 4.29 -4.09
N PHE A 17 2.49 4.33 -3.38
CA PHE A 17 1.29 3.55 -3.67
C PHE A 17 0.66 3.88 -5.04
N SER A 18 0.86 5.09 -5.55
CA SER A 18 0.38 5.48 -6.88
C SER A 18 0.85 4.54 -8.00
N SER A 19 2.02 3.93 -7.87
CA SER A 19 2.57 2.97 -8.85
C SER A 19 1.63 1.78 -9.05
N LEU A 20 1.16 1.18 -7.94
CA LEU A 20 0.23 0.05 -7.96
C LEU A 20 -1.13 0.47 -8.52
N ARG A 21 -1.62 1.65 -8.10
CA ARG A 21 -2.90 2.18 -8.59
C ARG A 21 -2.87 2.41 -10.10
N GLN A 22 -1.79 3.00 -10.62
CA GLN A 22 -1.57 3.18 -12.06
C GLN A 22 -1.54 1.83 -12.79
N ALA A 23 -0.85 0.82 -12.25
CA ALA A 23 -0.81 -0.52 -12.83
C ALA A 23 -2.21 -1.17 -12.90
N PHE A 24 -3.05 -1.00 -11.87
CA PHE A 24 -4.43 -1.49 -11.89
C PHE A 24 -5.29 -0.76 -12.93
N VAL A 25 -5.14 0.55 -13.08
CA VAL A 25 -5.84 1.33 -14.13
C VAL A 25 -5.39 0.87 -15.51
N ASN A 26 -4.09 0.67 -15.71
CA ASN A 26 -3.52 0.20 -16.96
C ASN A 26 -4.05 -1.20 -17.33
N LEU A 27 -4.07 -2.12 -16.36
CA LEU A 27 -4.62 -3.45 -16.52
C LEU A 27 -6.09 -3.41 -16.97
N ARG A 28 -6.92 -2.59 -16.31
CA ARG A 28 -8.35 -2.46 -16.63
C ARG A 28 -8.62 -1.78 -17.98
N ARG A 29 -7.72 -0.91 -18.43
CA ARG A 29 -7.75 -0.27 -19.75
C ARG A 29 -7.16 -1.16 -20.86
N GLY A 30 -6.84 -2.42 -20.58
CA GLY A 30 -6.30 -3.36 -21.59
C GLY A 30 -4.85 -3.07 -22.01
N ARG A 31 -4.09 -2.31 -21.19
CA ARG A 31 -2.70 -1.94 -21.44
C ARG A 31 -1.77 -2.42 -20.31
N PRO A 32 -1.73 -3.73 -19.99
CA PRO A 32 -0.85 -4.25 -18.95
C PRO A 32 0.62 -4.00 -19.30
N GLY A 33 1.47 -3.88 -18.29
CA GLY A 33 2.89 -3.60 -18.48
C GLY A 33 3.67 -3.67 -17.18
N LYS A 34 4.92 -3.19 -17.23
CA LYS A 34 5.75 -3.05 -16.03
C LYS A 34 5.09 -2.08 -15.04
N LEU A 35 5.42 -2.24 -13.76
CA LEU A 35 5.04 -1.30 -12.72
C LEU A 35 5.55 0.11 -13.12
N PRO A 36 4.67 1.12 -13.25
CA PRO A 36 5.09 2.47 -13.61
C PRO A 36 5.74 3.18 -12.42
N PRO A 37 6.53 4.24 -12.66
CA PRO A 37 7.06 5.08 -11.59
C PRO A 37 5.92 5.76 -10.80
N PRO A 38 6.16 6.15 -9.53
CA PRO A 38 5.18 6.89 -8.75
C PRO A 38 4.93 8.26 -9.39
N GLY A 39 3.67 8.68 -9.42
CA GLY A 39 3.22 9.97 -9.96
C GLY A 39 2.26 10.66 -9.00
N ASP A 40 2.22 11.99 -9.07
CA ASP A 40 1.60 12.81 -8.03
C ASP A 40 0.08 13.02 -8.25
N ASP A 41 -0.42 12.86 -9.49
CA ASP A 41 -1.80 13.25 -9.85
C ASP A 41 -2.65 12.15 -10.50
N LEU A 42 -2.43 10.88 -10.14
CA LEU A 42 -3.27 9.80 -10.68
C LEU A 42 -4.76 10.09 -10.48
N ASP A 43 -5.14 10.63 -9.33
CA ASP A 43 -6.53 10.90 -9.01
C ASP A 43 -7.17 11.94 -9.92
N ALA A 44 -6.46 13.01 -10.31
CA ALA A 44 -7.03 14.08 -11.13
C ALA A 44 -7.63 13.57 -12.44
N ASP A 45 -7.04 12.53 -13.02
CA ASP A 45 -7.40 11.97 -14.32
C ASP A 45 -8.39 10.78 -14.25
N LEU A 46 -8.84 10.39 -13.06
CA LEU A 46 -9.75 9.25 -12.90
C LEU A 46 -11.21 9.67 -12.91
N ASP A 47 -11.96 9.09 -13.84
CA ASP A 47 -13.41 9.10 -13.81
C ASP A 47 -13.95 8.38 -12.54
N PRO A 48 -15.20 8.67 -12.13
CA PRO A 48 -15.77 8.09 -10.91
C PRO A 48 -15.81 6.56 -10.90
N TYR A 49 -15.97 5.92 -12.06
CA TYR A 49 -15.99 4.47 -12.18
C TYR A 49 -14.62 3.87 -11.91
N ALA A 50 -13.55 4.46 -12.48
CA ALA A 50 -12.18 4.04 -12.25
C ALA A 50 -11.77 4.22 -10.77
N ARG A 51 -12.22 5.30 -10.12
CA ARG A 51 -12.01 5.53 -8.68
C ARG A 51 -12.68 4.46 -7.83
N ALA A 52 -13.95 4.17 -8.08
CA ALA A 52 -14.68 3.13 -7.36
C ALA A 52 -14.06 1.74 -7.56
N MET A 53 -13.62 1.44 -8.79
CA MET A 53 -12.92 0.20 -9.10
C MET A 53 -11.61 0.05 -8.33
N LEU A 54 -10.79 1.11 -8.25
CA LEU A 54 -9.56 1.10 -7.44
C LEU A 54 -9.86 0.94 -5.96
N ALA A 55 -10.81 1.70 -5.42
CA ALA A 55 -11.21 1.61 -4.01
C ALA A 55 -11.61 0.18 -3.64
N ARG A 56 -12.39 -0.50 -4.50
CA ARG A 56 -12.76 -1.90 -4.30
C ARG A 56 -11.58 -2.86 -4.45
N SER A 57 -10.78 -2.71 -5.51
CA SER A 57 -9.70 -3.66 -5.81
C SER A 57 -8.54 -3.59 -4.83
N LEU A 58 -8.32 -2.42 -4.23
CA LEU A 58 -7.22 -2.15 -3.31
C LEU A 58 -7.69 -1.92 -1.88
N ALA A 59 -8.91 -2.36 -1.53
CA ALA A 59 -9.50 -2.18 -0.20
C ALA A 59 -8.62 -2.76 0.93
N CYS A 60 -7.93 -3.88 0.67
CA CYS A 60 -6.99 -4.48 1.60
C CYS A 60 -5.58 -3.86 1.45
N SER A 61 -5.47 -2.55 1.65
CA SER A 61 -4.19 -1.83 1.62
C SER A 61 -4.00 -0.94 2.82
N VAL A 62 -2.84 -1.04 3.46
CA VAL A 62 -2.38 -0.15 4.53
C VAL A 62 -1.28 0.74 3.96
N VAL A 63 -1.51 2.05 3.94
CA VAL A 63 -0.65 3.02 3.27
C VAL A 63 -0.41 4.21 4.20
N GLY A 64 0.82 4.40 4.65
CA GLY A 64 1.13 5.54 5.52
C GLY A 64 2.52 5.55 6.13
N GLY A 65 2.72 6.49 7.05
CA GLY A 65 3.84 6.52 7.98
C GLY A 65 3.76 5.41 9.04
N PRO A 66 4.78 5.27 9.91
CA PRO A 66 4.87 4.17 10.87
C PRO A 66 3.63 4.03 11.78
N GLU A 67 3.11 5.16 12.28
CA GLU A 67 1.91 5.18 13.14
C GLU A 67 0.65 4.70 12.40
N THR A 68 0.45 5.19 11.17
CA THR A 68 -0.67 4.81 10.31
C THR A 68 -0.60 3.33 9.95
N VAL A 69 0.61 2.82 9.66
CA VAL A 69 0.84 1.41 9.36
C VAL A 69 0.55 0.54 10.57
N ARG A 70 1.00 0.93 11.76
CA ARG A 70 0.74 0.17 13.00
C ARG A 70 -0.75 0.01 13.24
N ARG A 71 -1.49 1.12 13.26
CA ARG A 71 -2.94 1.11 13.49
C ARG A 71 -3.65 0.28 12.42
N GLY A 72 -3.33 0.49 11.14
CA GLY A 72 -3.97 -0.23 10.05
C GLY A 72 -3.73 -1.74 10.09
N LEU A 73 -2.54 -2.19 10.51
CA LEU A 73 -2.26 -3.63 10.66
C LEU A 73 -3.00 -4.24 11.85
N GLN A 74 -3.08 -3.53 12.99
CA GLN A 74 -3.85 -3.97 14.14
C GLN A 74 -5.33 -4.11 13.81
N GLU A 75 -5.91 -3.12 13.13
CA GLU A 75 -7.29 -3.16 12.65
C GLU A 75 -7.53 -4.30 11.64
N PHE A 76 -6.59 -4.51 10.71
CA PHE A 76 -6.69 -5.57 9.72
C PHE A 76 -6.59 -6.97 10.37
N ALA A 77 -5.64 -7.17 11.29
CA ALA A 77 -5.50 -8.43 12.02
C ALA A 77 -6.74 -8.70 12.90
N ALA A 78 -7.21 -7.70 13.65
CA ALA A 78 -8.39 -7.85 14.51
C ALA A 78 -9.68 -8.16 13.73
N SER A 79 -9.88 -7.52 12.57
CA SER A 79 -11.07 -7.75 11.74
C SER A 79 -11.07 -9.09 11.00
N THR A 80 -9.90 -9.68 10.77
CA THR A 80 -9.75 -10.96 10.06
C THR A 80 -9.51 -12.14 10.99
N GLY A 81 -9.06 -11.89 12.22
CA GLY A 81 -8.60 -12.93 13.15
C GLY A 81 -7.28 -13.57 12.75
N ALA A 82 -6.52 -12.96 11.85
CA ALA A 82 -5.27 -13.52 11.34
C ALA A 82 -4.12 -13.38 12.35
N ASP A 83 -3.44 -14.49 12.60
CA ASP A 83 -2.20 -14.59 13.37
C ASP A 83 -0.93 -14.38 12.51
N GLU A 84 -1.06 -14.48 11.19
CA GLU A 84 0.00 -14.18 10.22
C GLU A 84 -0.52 -13.32 9.05
N LEU A 85 0.25 -12.31 8.62
CA LEU A 85 -0.07 -11.46 7.49
C LEU A 85 0.93 -11.62 6.34
N MET A 86 0.49 -12.20 5.22
CA MET A 86 1.26 -12.17 3.98
C MET A 86 1.19 -10.79 3.34
N VAL A 87 2.34 -10.11 3.23
CA VAL A 87 2.42 -8.72 2.77
C VAL A 87 2.95 -8.59 1.35
N THR A 88 2.29 -7.74 0.57
CA THR A 88 2.74 -7.33 -0.78
C THR A 88 3.04 -5.84 -0.81
N ALA A 89 4.10 -5.47 -1.55
CA ALA A 89 4.51 -4.08 -1.74
C ALA A 89 5.04 -3.89 -3.16
N GLN A 90 4.15 -3.58 -4.11
CA GLN A 90 4.52 -3.27 -5.49
C GLN A 90 4.99 -1.81 -5.59
N ILE A 91 6.18 -1.56 -5.06
CA ILE A 91 6.85 -0.27 -5.09
C ILE A 91 7.88 -0.29 -6.24
N PHE A 92 7.84 0.74 -7.10
CA PHE A 92 8.68 0.85 -8.29
C PHE A 92 10.17 0.90 -7.95
N ASP A 93 10.55 1.79 -7.04
CA ASP A 93 11.93 1.93 -6.61
C ASP A 93 12.31 0.83 -5.61
N HIS A 94 13.40 0.12 -5.89
CA HIS A 94 13.80 -1.02 -5.08
C HIS A 94 14.29 -0.61 -3.68
N ALA A 95 14.98 0.52 -3.55
CA ALA A 95 15.46 1.01 -2.26
C ALA A 95 14.29 1.45 -1.37
N ALA A 96 13.31 2.16 -1.94
CA ALA A 96 12.06 2.51 -1.27
C ALA A 96 11.27 1.26 -0.86
N ARG A 97 11.23 0.23 -1.71
CA ARG A 97 10.62 -1.06 -1.37
C ARG A 97 11.26 -1.71 -0.14
N ARG A 98 12.61 -1.76 -0.11
CA ARG A 98 13.36 -2.28 1.04
C ARG A 98 13.10 -1.45 2.30
N ARG A 99 13.07 -0.12 2.18
CA ARG A 99 12.77 0.79 3.29
C ARG A 99 11.36 0.57 3.84
N SER A 100 10.36 0.38 2.97
CA SER A 100 8.99 0.06 3.37
C SER A 100 8.92 -1.24 4.17
N PHE A 101 9.65 -2.28 3.77
CA PHE A 101 9.70 -3.53 4.54
C PHE A 101 10.44 -3.37 5.88
N ALA A 102 11.50 -2.56 5.92
CA ALA A 102 12.21 -2.28 7.18
C ALA A 102 11.29 -1.56 8.19
N ILE A 103 10.57 -0.50 7.75
CA ILE A 103 9.61 0.22 8.59
C ILE A 103 8.50 -0.74 9.08
N LEU A 104 7.99 -1.58 8.19
CA LEU A 104 7.00 -2.59 8.56
C LEU A 104 7.52 -3.57 9.62
N ALA A 105 8.75 -4.06 9.47
CA ALA A 105 9.37 -4.95 10.46
C ALA A 105 9.55 -4.26 11.82
N ASP A 106 10.00 -3.00 11.84
CA ASP A 106 10.14 -2.21 13.06
C ASP A 106 8.78 -2.02 13.76
N VAL A 107 7.75 -1.65 12.99
CA VAL A 107 6.37 -1.51 13.48
C VAL A 107 5.84 -2.82 14.05
N HIS A 108 6.04 -3.95 13.35
CA HIS A 108 5.62 -5.26 13.83
C HIS A 108 6.34 -5.65 15.13
N GLY A 109 7.66 -5.41 15.22
CA GLY A 109 8.43 -5.65 16.44
C GLY A 109 7.90 -4.87 17.64
N GLN A 110 7.48 -3.62 17.44
CA GLN A 110 6.85 -2.80 18.49
C GLN A 110 5.48 -3.35 18.92
N VAL A 111 4.66 -3.82 17.98
CA VAL A 111 3.35 -4.42 18.29
C VAL A 111 3.52 -5.72 19.07
N ALA A 112 4.46 -6.59 18.66
CA ALA A 112 4.75 -7.83 19.36
C ALA A 112 5.30 -7.62 20.78
N ALA A 113 6.08 -6.55 21.00
CA ALA A 113 6.61 -6.21 22.32
C ALA A 113 5.57 -5.59 23.27
N ALA A 114 4.45 -5.09 22.74
CA ALA A 114 3.38 -4.44 23.50
C ALA A 114 2.19 -5.36 23.81
N ALA A 115 2.18 -6.59 23.27
CA ALA A 115 1.19 -7.64 23.51
C ALA A 115 1.65 -8.59 24.63
#